data_AF-A0A8B6BIM7-F1
#
_entry.id   AF-A0A8B6BIM7-F1
#
_cell.length_a   1.000
_cell.length_b   1.000
_cell.length_c   1.000
_cell.angle_alpha   90.00
_cell.angle_beta   90.00
_cell.angle_gamma   90.00
#
_symmetry.space_group_name_H-M   'P 1'
#
loop_
_entity.id
_entity.type
_entity.pdbx_description
1 polymer ?
#
loop_
_entity_poly.entity_id
_entity_poly.type
_entity_poly.pdbx_seq_one_letter_code
_entity_poly.pdbx_strand_id
1 'polypeptide(L)'
;MQEHNNDSMPAYFAFLTLMAYNIFLKEQTDVAIIEVGIGGQYDSTNLVRKPAVCGVTSLGMDHVSILGNTIEKIAWQKAGIFKPGVPAFTSPQCSEALKVLHERAEEKGCHLEVAPHFSSYERPGEKFKLGIAGHMQKVNASLALQLTRTWMKSQGVLKGEVLNGVNEASVNGHDDLGVAKPFPFNQSLINGLVECKWLGRNQTIKKNKLTYYLDGAHTLESIQQLLSSHPPLAEGNVWKALRRVLRPTCGGCAGICEIKVPGRCQCVVDRVCIRNPNRVGYVGSRG
;
A
#
# COMPACT_ATOMS: atom_id res chain seq x y z
N MET A 1 36.71 9.31 -16.78
CA MET A 1 35.97 8.04 -16.69
C MET A 1 36.42 7.37 -15.41
N GLN A 2 35.61 7.39 -14.35
CA GLN A 2 35.92 6.67 -13.12
C GLN A 2 35.59 5.20 -13.34
N GLU A 3 36.58 4.34 -13.13
CA GLU A 3 36.43 2.88 -13.16
C GLU A 3 35.42 2.46 -12.08
N HIS A 4 34.30 1.89 -12.51
CA HIS A 4 33.36 1.24 -11.59
C HIS A 4 33.94 -0.11 -11.19
N ASN A 5 34.33 -0.22 -9.92
CA ASN A 5 34.68 -1.48 -9.27
C ASN A 5 33.46 -2.42 -9.35
N ASN A 6 33.50 -3.40 -10.25
CA ASN A 6 32.34 -4.20 -10.68
C ASN A 6 32.02 -5.38 -9.73
N ASP A 7 32.51 -5.34 -8.49
CA ASP A 7 32.45 -6.44 -7.50
C ASP A 7 31.64 -6.10 -6.23
N SER A 8 30.98 -4.94 -6.17
CA SER A 8 30.13 -4.62 -5.02
C SER A 8 28.75 -5.25 -5.16
N MET A 9 28.40 -6.17 -4.25
CA MET A 9 27.05 -6.71 -4.18
C MET A 9 26.03 -5.55 -3.99
N PRO A 10 24.86 -5.61 -4.63
CA PRO A 10 23.83 -4.60 -4.45
C PRO A 10 23.43 -4.50 -2.98
N ALA A 11 23.05 -3.29 -2.56
CA ALA A 11 22.48 -3.07 -1.23
C ALA A 11 21.35 -4.08 -0.97
N TYR A 12 21.23 -4.56 0.27
CA TYR A 12 20.35 -5.67 0.63
C TYR A 12 18.91 -5.52 0.09
N PHE A 13 18.31 -4.33 0.22
CA PHE A 13 16.95 -4.09 -0.28
C PHE A 13 16.86 -4.07 -1.82
N ALA A 14 17.89 -3.59 -2.51
CA ALA A 14 17.98 -3.64 -3.96
C ALA A 14 18.11 -5.09 -4.44
N PHE A 15 18.93 -5.90 -3.76
CA PHE A 15 19.06 -7.34 -4.03
C PHE A 15 17.71 -8.06 -3.89
N LEU A 16 17.02 -7.88 -2.75
CA LEU A 16 15.71 -8.50 -2.51
C LEU A 16 14.68 -8.06 -3.56
N THR A 17 14.74 -6.80 -3.97
CA THR A 17 13.83 -6.26 -4.98
C THR A 17 14.05 -6.93 -6.33
N LEU A 18 15.29 -7.06 -6.78
CA LEU A 18 15.64 -7.75 -8.02
C LEU A 18 15.25 -9.24 -7.96
N MET A 19 15.50 -9.90 -6.83
CA MET A 19 15.09 -11.28 -6.60
C MET A 19 13.58 -11.45 -6.73
N ALA A 20 12.79 -10.56 -6.12
CA ALA A 20 11.32 -10.60 -6.21
C ALA A 20 10.83 -10.42 -7.66
N TYR A 21 11.37 -9.45 -8.41
CA TYR A 21 11.01 -9.27 -9.82
C TYR A 21 11.35 -10.51 -10.67
N ASN A 22 12.53 -11.10 -10.46
CA ASN A 22 12.93 -12.32 -11.15
C ASN A 22 11.97 -13.49 -10.84
N ILE A 23 11.52 -13.62 -9.59
CA ILE A 23 10.52 -14.63 -9.22
C ILE A 23 9.19 -14.36 -9.93
N PHE A 24 8.67 -13.12 -9.92
CA PHE A 24 7.40 -12.80 -10.59
C PHE A 24 7.43 -13.07 -12.10
N LEU A 25 8.57 -12.79 -12.73
CA LEU A 25 8.77 -13.10 -14.16
C LEU A 25 8.80 -14.61 -14.41
N LYS A 26 9.51 -15.38 -13.58
CA LYS A 26 9.57 -16.84 -13.69
C LYS A 26 8.24 -17.53 -13.42
N GLU A 27 7.50 -17.05 -12.43
CA GLU A 27 6.17 -17.57 -12.05
C GLU A 27 5.05 -17.11 -13.00
N GLN A 28 5.38 -16.27 -14.00
CA GLN A 28 4.43 -15.74 -14.98
C GLN A 28 3.22 -15.08 -14.30
N THR A 29 3.48 -14.29 -13.27
CA THR A 29 2.47 -13.56 -12.51
C THR A 29 1.66 -12.61 -13.40
N ASP A 30 0.33 -12.66 -13.34
CA ASP A 30 -0.54 -11.75 -14.10
C ASP A 30 -0.47 -10.31 -13.56
N VAL A 31 -0.36 -10.16 -12.24
CA VAL A 31 -0.18 -8.86 -11.58
C VAL A 31 0.65 -8.98 -10.30
N ALA A 32 1.64 -8.10 -10.18
CA ALA A 32 2.45 -7.95 -8.98
C ALA A 32 2.09 -6.63 -8.28
N ILE A 33 1.76 -6.71 -6.99
CA ILE A 33 1.55 -5.54 -6.14
C ILE A 33 2.88 -5.25 -5.45
N ILE A 34 3.47 -4.10 -5.76
CA ILE A 34 4.80 -3.71 -5.28
C ILE A 34 4.65 -2.59 -4.25
N GLU A 35 4.89 -2.93 -2.99
CA GLU A 35 5.05 -1.96 -1.91
C GLU A 35 6.42 -1.29 -2.01
N VAL A 36 6.43 0.04 -1.89
CA VAL A 36 7.67 0.83 -1.83
C VAL A 36 8.32 0.67 -0.46
N GLY A 37 9.64 0.50 -0.42
CA GLY A 37 10.38 0.42 0.84
C GLY A 37 10.39 1.74 1.61
N ILE A 38 11.21 2.70 1.18
CA ILE A 38 11.32 4.01 1.83
C ILE A 38 11.27 5.11 0.77
N GLY A 39 10.38 6.08 0.96
CA GLY A 39 10.20 7.20 0.03
C GLY A 39 9.41 6.79 -1.22
N GLY A 40 10.06 6.80 -2.38
CA GLY A 40 9.44 6.47 -3.67
C GLY A 40 10.31 6.83 -4.86
N GLN A 41 10.71 8.11 -4.98
CA GLN A 41 11.51 8.64 -6.09
C GLN A 41 12.80 7.84 -6.32
N TYR A 42 13.52 7.54 -5.23
CA TYR A 42 14.81 6.84 -5.26
C TYR A 42 14.75 5.43 -4.66
N ASP A 43 13.54 4.90 -4.43
CA ASP A 43 13.39 3.56 -3.88
C ASP A 43 13.77 2.50 -4.91
N SER A 44 14.37 1.39 -4.45
CA SER A 44 14.80 0.31 -5.33
C SER A 44 13.64 -0.35 -6.09
N THR A 45 12.40 -0.21 -5.62
CA THR A 45 11.21 -0.73 -6.30
C THR A 45 10.77 0.12 -7.49
N ASN A 46 11.20 1.39 -7.58
CA ASN A 46 10.77 2.35 -8.59
C ASN A 46 11.41 2.15 -9.98
N LEU A 47 11.65 0.88 -10.34
CA LEU A 47 12.25 0.45 -11.61
C LEU A 47 11.20 0.21 -12.70
N VAL A 48 9.93 0.01 -12.32
CA VAL A 48 8.84 -0.22 -13.27
C VAL A 48 8.58 1.06 -14.06
N ARG A 49 8.83 1.01 -15.38
CA ARG A 49 8.69 2.18 -16.26
C ARG A 49 7.23 2.58 -16.46
N LYS A 50 6.34 1.61 -16.59
CA LYS A 50 4.91 1.81 -16.86
C LYS A 50 4.07 0.83 -16.03
N PRO A 51 3.90 1.07 -14.72
CA PRO A 51 2.96 0.31 -13.92
C PRO A 51 1.53 0.53 -14.44
N ALA A 52 0.62 -0.40 -14.14
CA ALA A 52 -0.77 -0.28 -14.57
C ALA A 52 -1.51 0.88 -13.87
N VAL A 53 -1.12 1.15 -12.62
CA VAL A 53 -1.69 2.20 -11.77
C VAL A 53 -0.73 2.44 -10.59
N CYS A 54 -0.66 3.68 -10.08
CA CYS A 54 0.10 4.04 -8.89
C CYS A 54 -0.81 4.46 -7.73
N GLY A 55 -0.40 4.20 -6.50
CA GLY A 55 -1.16 4.54 -5.29
C GLY A 55 -0.30 5.14 -4.19
N VAL A 56 -0.74 6.24 -3.59
CA VAL A 56 -0.12 6.84 -2.41
C VAL A 56 -1.10 6.75 -1.23
N THR A 57 -0.74 5.99 -0.20
CA THR A 57 -1.54 5.89 1.03
C THR A 57 -1.47 7.18 1.86
N SER A 58 -2.20 7.25 2.96
CA SER A 58 -2.11 8.37 3.90
C SER A 58 -0.67 8.68 4.29
N LEU A 59 -0.33 9.96 4.22
CA LEU A 59 0.99 10.48 4.55
C LEU A 59 1.02 11.00 5.98
N GLY A 60 2.12 10.74 6.66
CA GLY A 60 2.41 11.25 8.00
C GLY A 60 3.89 11.56 8.12
N MET A 61 4.26 12.12 9.27
CA MET A 61 5.66 12.41 9.60
C MET A 61 6.38 11.10 9.92
N ASP A 62 6.97 10.50 8.90
CA ASP A 62 7.70 9.24 8.98
C ASP A 62 9.05 9.34 8.26
N HIS A 63 10.05 8.62 8.76
CA HIS A 63 11.41 8.58 8.20
C HIS A 63 12.02 9.97 7.96
N VAL A 64 11.81 10.91 8.89
CA VAL A 64 12.24 12.32 8.78
C VAL A 64 13.73 12.50 8.48
N SER A 65 14.58 11.60 8.98
CA SER A 65 16.02 11.62 8.72
C SER A 65 16.39 11.33 7.26
N ILE A 66 15.52 10.67 6.50
CA ILE A 66 15.77 10.25 5.11
C ILE A 66 14.91 11.05 4.14
N LEU A 67 13.63 11.26 4.45
CA LEU A 67 12.65 11.87 3.55
C LEU A 67 12.51 13.38 3.73
N GLY A 68 13.04 13.92 4.82
CA GLY A 68 12.95 15.33 5.18
C GLY A 68 12.00 15.59 6.34
N ASN A 69 12.11 16.80 6.88
CA ASN A 69 11.47 17.24 8.11
C ASN A 69 10.11 17.94 7.90
N THR A 70 9.54 17.87 6.70
CA THR A 70 8.23 18.46 6.41
C THR A 70 7.39 17.51 5.57
N ILE A 71 6.07 17.63 5.68
CA ILE A 71 5.13 16.76 4.98
C ILE A 71 5.25 16.91 3.45
N GLU A 72 5.59 18.11 2.97
CA GLU A 72 5.82 18.43 1.56
C GLU A 72 7.00 17.64 0.99
N LYS A 73 8.11 17.56 1.74
CA LYS A 73 9.29 16.78 1.32
C LYS A 73 8.97 15.29 1.25
N ILE A 74 8.22 14.78 2.23
CA ILE A 74 7.76 13.39 2.27
C ILE A 74 6.82 13.10 1.08
N ALA A 75 5.86 13.98 0.81
CA ALA A 75 4.95 13.89 -0.31
C ALA A 75 5.70 13.89 -1.66
N TRP A 76 6.70 14.76 -1.81
CA TRP A 76 7.54 14.82 -3.02
C TRP A 76 8.27 13.49 -3.28
N GLN A 77 8.86 12.91 -2.23
CA GLN A 77 9.55 11.62 -2.31
C GLN A 77 8.59 10.50 -2.71
N LYS A 78 7.43 10.42 -2.06
CA LYS A 78 6.43 9.36 -2.31
C LYS A 78 5.74 9.50 -3.67
N ALA A 79 5.49 10.72 -4.13
CA ALA A 79 4.99 11.01 -5.48
C ALA A 79 5.99 10.64 -6.59
N GLY A 80 7.26 10.36 -6.26
CA GLY A 80 8.25 9.93 -7.25
C GLY A 80 7.94 8.59 -7.93
N ILE A 81 6.94 7.85 -7.45
CA ILE A 81 6.42 6.65 -8.13
C ILE A 81 5.50 6.96 -9.31
N PHE A 82 5.02 8.20 -9.44
CA PHE A 82 4.16 8.61 -10.55
C PHE A 82 4.92 8.51 -11.87
N LYS A 83 4.23 8.05 -12.91
CA LYS A 83 4.80 7.79 -14.24
C LYS A 83 3.94 8.44 -15.33
N PRO A 84 4.53 8.94 -16.42
CA PRO A 84 3.79 9.57 -17.50
C PRO A 84 2.68 8.69 -18.08
N GLY A 85 1.48 9.26 -18.17
CA GLY A 85 0.28 8.60 -18.69
C GLY A 85 -0.22 7.42 -17.85
N VAL A 86 0.30 7.20 -16.64
CA VAL A 86 -0.18 6.14 -15.74
C VAL A 86 -1.16 6.74 -14.73
N PRO A 87 -2.39 6.22 -14.58
CA PRO A 87 -3.32 6.70 -13.57
C PRO A 87 -2.73 6.59 -12.15
N ALA A 88 -2.94 7.62 -11.34
CA ALA A 88 -2.50 7.66 -9.96
C ALA A 88 -3.68 7.93 -9.02
N PHE A 89 -3.64 7.34 -7.84
CA PHE A 89 -4.61 7.59 -6.77
C PHE A 89 -3.92 7.90 -5.46
N THR A 90 -4.55 8.71 -4.63
CA THR A 90 -4.10 8.95 -3.25
C THR A 90 -5.24 8.76 -2.26
N SER A 91 -4.93 8.31 -1.05
CA SER A 91 -5.86 8.45 0.07
C SER A 91 -6.09 9.94 0.38
N PRO A 92 -7.15 10.32 1.11
CA PRO A 92 -7.27 11.69 1.61
C PRO A 92 -6.01 12.12 2.38
N GLN A 93 -5.57 13.36 2.13
CA GLN A 93 -4.35 13.94 2.71
C GLN A 93 -4.64 15.32 3.31
N CYS A 94 -3.72 15.87 4.10
CA CYS A 94 -3.73 17.29 4.41
C CYS A 94 -3.42 18.13 3.16
N SER A 95 -3.82 19.40 3.17
CA SER A 95 -3.68 20.33 2.05
C SER A 95 -2.26 20.45 1.51
N GLU A 96 -1.27 20.48 2.41
CA GLU A 96 0.15 20.67 2.11
C GLU A 96 0.70 19.47 1.32
N ALA A 97 0.39 18.27 1.79
CA ALA A 97 0.76 17.04 1.10
C ALA A 97 0.03 16.92 -0.25
N LEU A 98 -1.27 17.20 -0.25
CA LEU A 98 -2.14 17.07 -1.41
C LEU A 98 -1.69 17.98 -2.56
N LYS A 99 -1.33 19.23 -2.24
CA LYS A 99 -0.74 20.19 -3.18
C LYS A 99 0.50 19.64 -3.87
N VAL A 100 1.45 19.09 -3.10
CA VAL A 100 2.68 18.52 -3.66
C VAL A 100 2.38 17.29 -4.53
N LEU A 101 1.45 16.44 -4.12
CA LEU A 101 1.05 15.29 -4.95
C LEU A 101 0.49 15.75 -6.30
N HIS A 102 -0.32 16.81 -6.32
CA HIS A 102 -0.86 17.39 -7.55
C HIS A 102 0.24 17.95 -8.45
N GLU A 103 1.10 18.83 -7.93
CA GLU A 103 2.22 19.44 -8.68
C GLU A 103 3.12 18.35 -9.29
N ARG A 104 3.34 17.25 -8.55
CA ARG A 104 4.15 16.12 -9.02
C ARG A 104 3.42 15.29 -10.07
N ALA A 105 2.11 15.14 -9.97
CA ALA A 105 1.32 14.48 -10.99
C ALA A 105 1.35 15.25 -12.32
N GLU A 106 1.25 16.58 -12.25
CA GLU A 106 1.39 17.47 -13.41
C GLU A 106 2.80 17.40 -14.01
N GLU A 107 3.86 17.50 -13.19
CA GLU A 107 5.26 17.37 -13.63
C GLU A 107 5.52 16.04 -14.34
N LYS A 108 4.93 14.95 -13.83
CA LYS A 108 5.07 13.62 -14.42
C LYS A 108 4.11 13.37 -15.58
N GLY A 109 3.16 14.26 -15.86
CA GLY A 109 2.16 14.08 -16.90
C GLY A 109 1.22 12.90 -16.64
N CYS A 110 0.73 12.76 -15.41
CA CYS A 110 -0.25 11.75 -15.04
C CYS A 110 -1.49 12.35 -14.37
N HIS A 111 -2.63 11.67 -14.53
CA HIS A 111 -3.87 12.01 -13.84
C HIS A 111 -3.85 11.48 -12.41
N LEU A 112 -4.09 12.35 -11.43
CA LEU A 112 -4.20 12.00 -10.01
C LEU A 112 -5.61 12.25 -9.50
N GLU A 113 -6.17 11.27 -8.80
CA GLU A 113 -7.46 11.40 -8.12
C GLU A 113 -7.38 11.01 -6.64
N VAL A 114 -8.24 11.59 -5.81
CA VAL A 114 -8.39 11.17 -4.41
C VAL A 114 -9.38 10.02 -4.33
N ALA A 115 -9.01 8.94 -3.64
CA ALA A 115 -9.91 7.84 -3.39
C ALA A 115 -11.12 8.32 -2.55
N PRO A 116 -12.36 7.98 -2.94
CA PRO A 116 -13.55 8.46 -2.25
C PRO A 116 -13.65 7.88 -0.84
N HIS A 117 -14.52 8.44 -0.01
CA HIS A 117 -14.79 7.84 1.29
C HIS A 117 -15.37 6.43 1.13
N PHE A 118 -14.97 5.49 1.99
CA PHE A 118 -15.37 4.07 1.88
C PHE A 118 -16.88 3.83 2.01
N SER A 119 -17.62 4.77 2.61
CA SER A 119 -19.09 4.70 2.66
C SER A 119 -19.77 5.11 1.35
N SER A 120 -19.06 5.77 0.44
CA SER A 120 -19.61 6.25 -0.83
C SER A 120 -19.75 5.15 -1.89
N TYR A 121 -19.14 3.98 -1.67
CA TYR A 121 -19.31 2.82 -2.55
C TYR A 121 -20.69 2.21 -2.36
N GLU A 122 -21.39 1.98 -3.47
CA GLU A 122 -22.68 1.31 -3.50
C GLU A 122 -22.50 -0.16 -3.10
N ARG A 123 -23.12 -0.54 -1.98
CA ARG A 123 -23.06 -1.90 -1.46
C ARG A 123 -24.34 -2.63 -1.86
N PRO A 124 -24.27 -3.86 -2.40
CA PRO A 124 -25.42 -4.75 -2.29
C PRO A 124 -25.79 -4.86 -0.80
N GLY A 125 -27.08 -4.97 -0.48
CA GLY A 125 -27.69 -4.69 0.84
C GLY A 125 -27.14 -5.41 2.09
N GLU A 126 -26.04 -6.16 1.98
CA GLU A 126 -25.37 -6.84 3.07
C GLU A 126 -24.25 -5.98 3.69
N LYS A 127 -24.34 -5.78 5.00
CA LYS A 127 -23.25 -5.19 5.79
C LYS A 127 -22.15 -6.24 5.98
N PHE A 128 -20.99 -6.05 5.36
CA PHE A 128 -19.79 -6.85 5.63
C PHE A 128 -18.78 -6.09 6.50
N LYS A 129 -17.86 -6.84 7.13
CA LYS A 129 -16.71 -6.32 7.87
C LYS A 129 -15.43 -6.57 7.08
N LEU A 130 -14.52 -5.59 7.10
CA LEU A 130 -13.18 -5.79 6.54
C LEU A 130 -12.44 -6.89 7.32
N GLY A 131 -11.62 -7.67 6.63
CA GLY A 131 -10.77 -8.69 7.25
C GLY A 131 -9.68 -8.08 8.16
N ILE A 132 -9.33 -6.82 7.92
CA ILE A 132 -8.41 -6.03 8.76
C ILE A 132 -9.21 -5.04 9.60
N ALA A 133 -8.97 -5.06 10.92
CA ALA A 133 -9.65 -4.20 11.87
C ALA A 133 -9.12 -2.75 11.85
N GLY A 134 -9.98 -1.80 12.22
CA GLY A 134 -9.64 -0.39 12.40
C GLY A 134 -10.28 0.54 11.38
N HIS A 135 -10.58 1.78 11.81
CA HIS A 135 -11.21 2.79 10.96
C HIS A 135 -10.33 3.18 9.78
N MET A 136 -9.03 3.28 9.98
CA MET A 136 -8.05 3.63 8.93
C MET A 136 -7.98 2.59 7.82
N GLN A 137 -8.31 1.33 8.11
CA GLN A 137 -8.32 0.29 7.08
C GLN A 137 -9.43 0.51 6.05
N LYS A 138 -10.47 1.29 6.36
CA LYS A 138 -11.46 1.72 5.37
C LYS A 138 -10.86 2.67 4.33
N VAL A 139 -9.93 3.53 4.75
CA VAL A 139 -9.22 4.45 3.86
C VAL A 139 -8.30 3.66 2.92
N ASN A 140 -7.53 2.72 3.47
CA ASN A 140 -6.68 1.82 2.68
C ASN A 140 -7.50 0.95 1.73
N ALA A 141 -8.63 0.41 2.19
CA ALA A 141 -9.54 -0.38 1.37
C ALA A 141 -10.10 0.45 0.20
N SER A 142 -10.48 1.71 0.43
CA SER A 142 -10.94 2.59 -0.66
C SER A 142 -9.88 2.80 -1.72
N LEU A 143 -8.64 3.10 -1.31
CA LEU A 143 -7.54 3.24 -2.26
C LEU A 143 -7.30 1.94 -3.04
N ALA A 144 -7.23 0.80 -2.33
CA ALA A 144 -7.05 -0.51 -2.95
C ALA A 144 -8.14 -0.85 -3.98
N LEU A 145 -9.39 -0.45 -3.73
CA LEU A 145 -10.50 -0.63 -4.67
C LEU A 145 -10.29 0.15 -5.97
N GLN A 146 -9.89 1.42 -5.89
CA GLN A 146 -9.63 2.25 -7.08
C GLN A 146 -8.44 1.70 -7.89
N LEU A 147 -7.36 1.30 -7.22
CA LEU A 147 -6.22 0.64 -7.86
C LEU A 147 -6.64 -0.65 -8.57
N THR A 148 -7.38 -1.51 -7.86
CA THR A 148 -7.83 -2.80 -8.39
C THR A 148 -8.75 -2.62 -9.59
N ARG A 149 -9.76 -1.74 -9.50
CA ARG A 149 -10.68 -1.45 -10.62
C ARG A 149 -9.92 -0.92 -11.83
N THR A 150 -8.98 -0.01 -11.63
CA THR A 150 -8.18 0.56 -12.72
C THR A 150 -7.34 -0.50 -13.41
N TRP A 151 -6.68 -1.38 -12.64
CA TRP A 151 -5.97 -2.53 -13.21
C TRP A 151 -6.92 -3.47 -13.98
N MET A 152 -8.05 -3.87 -13.39
CA MET A 152 -9.03 -4.75 -14.05
C MET A 152 -9.57 -4.15 -15.36
N LYS A 153 -9.78 -2.82 -15.42
CA LYS A 153 -10.13 -2.09 -16.65
C LYS A 153 -9.03 -2.22 -17.71
N SER A 154 -7.78 -1.97 -17.34
CA SER A 154 -6.63 -2.06 -18.26
C SER A 154 -6.44 -3.47 -18.86
N GLN A 155 -6.86 -4.51 -18.12
CA GLN A 155 -6.81 -5.89 -18.59
C GLN A 155 -8.05 -6.29 -19.43
N GLY A 156 -9.02 -5.40 -19.61
CA GLY A 156 -10.26 -5.69 -20.33
C GLY A 156 -11.16 -6.72 -19.62
N VAL A 157 -11.01 -6.89 -18.29
CA VAL A 157 -11.83 -7.82 -17.48
C VAL A 157 -13.24 -7.28 -17.29
N LEU A 158 -13.40 -5.95 -17.26
CA LEU A 158 -14.69 -5.28 -17.03
C LEU A 158 -15.47 -4.98 -18.33
N LYS A 159 -15.30 -5.79 -19.38
CA LYS A 159 -16.06 -5.64 -20.64
C LYS A 159 -17.56 -5.84 -20.37
N GLY A 160 -18.36 -4.79 -20.55
CA GLY A 160 -19.82 -4.83 -20.42
C GLY A 160 -20.41 -4.02 -19.26
N GLU A 161 -19.60 -3.46 -18.36
CA GLU A 161 -20.09 -2.41 -17.46
C GLU A 161 -20.22 -1.10 -18.27
N VAL A 162 -21.47 -0.71 -18.57
CA VAL A 162 -21.79 0.59 -19.17
C VAL A 162 -21.20 1.68 -18.28
N LEU A 163 -20.29 2.45 -18.85
CA LEU A 163 -19.73 3.64 -18.25
C LEU A 163 -20.83 4.69 -18.13
N ASN A 164 -21.40 4.88 -16.95
CA ASN A 164 -21.93 6.20 -16.60
C ASN A 164 -20.74 7.13 -16.32
N GLY A 165 -20.14 7.61 -17.41
CA GLY A 165 -19.30 8.81 -17.48
C GLY A 165 -17.87 8.65 -16.99
N VAL A 166 -16.98 8.22 -17.90
CA VAL A 166 -15.70 8.96 -18.02
C VAL A 166 -16.06 10.19 -18.83
N ASN A 167 -16.35 11.31 -18.16
CA ASN A 167 -16.32 12.58 -18.86
C ASN A 167 -14.84 12.93 -19.00
N GLU A 168 -14.36 12.90 -20.24
CA GLU A 168 -13.28 13.75 -20.69
C GLU A 168 -13.75 15.21 -20.53
N ALA A 169 -13.74 15.73 -19.30
CA ALA A 169 -13.93 17.13 -18.99
C ALA A 169 -13.52 17.38 -17.54
N SER A 170 -12.30 17.89 -17.37
CA SER A 170 -11.98 19.07 -16.55
C SER A 170 -10.47 19.31 -16.58
N VAL A 171 -9.94 19.60 -17.76
CA VAL A 171 -8.83 20.55 -17.86
C VAL A 171 -9.51 21.91 -17.79
N ASN A 172 -9.68 22.47 -16.58
CA ASN A 172 -9.93 23.88 -16.27
C ASN A 172 -10.45 23.97 -14.82
N GLY A 173 -9.55 24.29 -13.89
CA GLY A 173 -9.89 24.56 -12.50
C GLY A 173 -8.75 24.19 -11.56
N HIS A 174 -7.84 25.14 -11.35
CA HIS A 174 -6.97 25.12 -10.18
C HIS A 174 -7.86 25.14 -8.94
N ASP A 175 -7.80 24.08 -8.10
CA ASP A 175 -7.90 24.14 -6.62
C ASP A 175 -8.48 22.89 -5.94
N ASP A 176 -8.99 21.88 -6.65
CA ASP A 176 -9.43 20.63 -6.01
C ASP A 176 -9.11 19.40 -6.87
N LEU A 177 -8.29 18.48 -6.34
CA LEU A 177 -8.07 17.18 -6.99
C LEU A 177 -9.41 16.46 -7.12
N GLY A 178 -9.72 15.98 -8.32
CA GLY A 178 -10.93 15.19 -8.54
C GLY A 178 -11.01 14.01 -7.59
N VAL A 179 -12.13 13.88 -6.86
CA VAL A 179 -12.43 12.67 -6.11
C VAL A 179 -12.88 11.59 -7.09
N ALA A 180 -12.20 10.46 -7.09
CA ALA A 180 -12.51 9.33 -7.96
C ALA A 180 -13.94 8.84 -7.71
N LYS A 181 -14.65 8.51 -8.78
CA LYS A 181 -16.04 8.06 -8.67
C LYS A 181 -16.11 6.70 -7.95
N PRO A 182 -17.00 6.54 -6.95
CA PRO A 182 -17.28 5.22 -6.39
C PRO A 182 -17.98 4.34 -7.45
N PHE A 183 -18.02 3.05 -7.17
CA PHE A 183 -18.61 2.05 -8.06
C PHE A 183 -19.24 0.92 -7.25
N PRO A 184 -20.19 0.17 -7.83
CA PRO A 184 -20.84 -0.94 -7.14
C PRO A 184 -19.85 -2.06 -6.82
N PHE A 185 -19.98 -2.64 -5.63
CA PHE A 185 -19.25 -3.85 -5.27
C PHE A 185 -19.81 -5.06 -6.04
N ASN A 186 -18.90 -5.83 -6.65
CA ASN A 186 -19.21 -7.22 -6.98
C ASN A 186 -18.77 -8.15 -5.84
N GLN A 187 -19.28 -9.38 -5.83
CA GLN A 187 -18.99 -10.35 -4.77
C GLN A 187 -17.50 -10.65 -4.62
N SER A 188 -16.75 -10.68 -5.73
CA SER A 188 -15.30 -10.93 -5.70
C SER A 188 -14.52 -9.85 -4.95
N LEU A 189 -14.90 -8.57 -5.10
CA LEU A 189 -14.30 -7.47 -4.36
C LEU A 189 -14.66 -7.53 -2.87
N ILE A 190 -15.89 -7.90 -2.54
CA ILE A 190 -16.31 -8.10 -1.14
C ILE A 190 -15.49 -9.21 -0.51
N ASN A 191 -15.38 -10.36 -1.17
CA ASN A 191 -14.59 -11.49 -0.69
C ASN A 191 -13.12 -11.08 -0.49
N GLY A 192 -12.52 -10.37 -1.45
CA GLY A 192 -11.16 -9.85 -1.32
C GLY A 192 -10.97 -8.95 -0.08
N LEU A 193 -11.93 -8.07 0.21
CA LEU A 193 -11.88 -7.21 1.39
C LEU A 193 -12.11 -7.95 2.72
N VAL A 194 -13.00 -8.96 2.71
CA VAL A 194 -13.35 -9.76 3.90
C VAL A 194 -12.24 -10.76 4.24
N GLU A 195 -11.63 -11.38 3.24
CA GLU A 195 -10.60 -12.41 3.40
C GLU A 195 -9.19 -11.80 3.60
N CYS A 196 -9.03 -10.50 3.34
CA CYS A 196 -7.77 -9.80 3.51
C CYS A 196 -7.25 -9.94 4.95
N LYS A 197 -6.01 -10.42 5.09
CA LYS A 197 -5.31 -10.56 6.37
C LYS A 197 -4.02 -9.78 6.31
N TRP A 198 -3.73 -9.02 7.35
CA TRP A 198 -2.46 -8.32 7.52
C TRP A 198 -1.93 -8.57 8.92
N LEU A 199 -0.95 -9.46 9.03
CA LEU A 199 -0.38 -9.85 10.31
C LEU A 199 0.33 -8.67 10.95
N GLY A 200 0.18 -8.50 12.26
CA GLY A 200 0.77 -7.36 12.98
C GLY A 200 0.15 -6.00 12.67
N ARG A 201 -1.04 -5.94 12.03
CA ARG A 201 -1.82 -4.70 11.86
C ARG A 201 -3.18 -4.84 12.50
N ASN A 202 -3.38 -4.17 13.63
CA ASN A 202 -4.56 -4.24 14.49
C ASN A 202 -5.04 -5.69 14.68
N GLN A 203 -4.08 -6.59 14.91
CA GLN A 203 -4.34 -8.02 14.93
C GLN A 203 -4.65 -8.46 16.36
N THR A 204 -5.82 -9.05 16.55
CA THR A 204 -6.20 -9.66 17.84
C THR A 204 -6.04 -11.18 17.78
N ILE A 205 -5.20 -11.73 18.67
CA ILE A 205 -5.01 -13.17 18.83
C ILE A 205 -5.53 -13.59 20.19
N LYS A 206 -6.53 -14.48 20.22
CA LYS A 206 -7.05 -15.06 21.46
C LYS A 206 -6.45 -16.44 21.66
N LYS A 207 -5.76 -16.64 22.79
CA LYS A 207 -5.19 -17.94 23.18
C LYS A 207 -5.48 -18.20 24.66
N ASN A 208 -6.30 -19.21 24.93
CA ASN A 208 -6.79 -19.53 26.28
C ASN A 208 -7.47 -18.31 26.93
N LYS A 209 -7.04 -17.92 28.14
CA LYS A 209 -7.52 -16.74 28.86
C LYS A 209 -6.79 -15.44 28.48
N LEU A 210 -5.89 -15.47 27.49
CA LEU A 210 -5.10 -14.32 27.05
C LEU A 210 -5.59 -13.80 25.71
N THR A 211 -5.72 -12.48 25.62
CA THR A 211 -5.93 -11.77 24.35
C THR A 211 -4.71 -10.91 24.08
N TYR A 212 -4.05 -11.18 22.95
CA TYR A 212 -2.91 -10.41 22.45
C TYR A 212 -3.42 -9.42 21.42
N TYR A 213 -3.03 -8.16 21.57
CA TYR A 213 -3.24 -7.10 20.58
C TYR A 213 -1.87 -6.79 19.97
N LEU A 214 -1.71 -7.05 18.68
CA LEU A 214 -0.46 -6.89 17.95
C LEU A 214 -0.62 -5.78 16.90
N ASP A 215 0.25 -4.79 16.95
CA ASP A 215 0.32 -3.73 15.95
C ASP A 215 1.75 -3.24 15.77
N GLY A 216 2.16 -3.00 14.53
CA GLY A 216 3.44 -2.40 14.14
C GLY A 216 3.49 -0.87 14.22
N ALA A 217 2.56 -0.22 14.91
CA ALA A 217 2.55 1.22 15.16
C ALA A 217 3.84 1.67 15.84
N HIS A 218 4.54 2.64 15.23
CA HIS A 218 5.84 3.13 15.69
C HIS A 218 6.01 4.64 15.48
N THR A 219 4.95 5.32 15.04
CA THR A 219 4.85 6.79 15.02
C THR A 219 3.85 7.23 16.07
N LEU A 220 3.89 8.50 16.48
CA LEU A 220 2.96 9.03 17.48
C LEU A 220 1.50 8.89 17.00
N GLU A 221 1.27 9.24 15.73
CA GLU A 221 -0.04 9.20 15.09
C GLU A 221 -0.59 7.76 15.00
N SER A 222 0.25 6.80 14.61
CA SER A 222 -0.16 5.39 14.50
C SER A 222 -0.46 4.78 15.87
N ILE A 223 0.31 5.14 16.91
CA ILE A 223 0.05 4.69 18.29
C ILE A 223 -1.27 5.27 18.81
N GLN A 224 -1.53 6.57 18.58
CA GLN A 224 -2.80 7.20 18.97
C GLN A 224 -4.00 6.55 18.26
N GLN A 225 -3.86 6.24 16.98
CA GLN A 225 -4.89 5.52 16.23
C GLN A 225 -5.14 4.12 16.80
N LEU A 226 -4.09 3.38 17.12
CA LEU A 226 -4.21 2.05 17.75
C LEU A 226 -4.98 2.14 19.07
N LEU A 227 -4.60 3.06 19.95
CA LEU A 227 -5.23 3.23 21.26
C LEU A 227 -6.72 3.59 21.14
N SER A 228 -7.10 4.43 20.17
CA SER A 228 -8.50 4.77 19.92
C SER A 228 -9.35 3.60 19.37
N SER A 229 -8.70 2.59 18.78
CA SER A 229 -9.37 1.45 18.15
C SER A 229 -9.67 0.28 19.10
N HIS A 230 -9.14 0.31 20.32
CA HIS A 230 -9.34 -0.73 21.33
C HIS A 230 -10.10 -0.18 22.54
N PRO A 231 -10.92 -1.00 23.23
CA PRO A 231 -11.58 -0.58 24.46
C PRO A 231 -10.53 -0.16 25.51
N PRO A 232 -10.84 0.80 26.40
CA PRO A 232 -9.92 1.23 27.44
C PRO A 232 -9.46 0.00 28.24
N LEU A 233 -8.17 -0.31 28.11
CA LEU A 233 -7.54 -1.34 28.92
C LEU A 233 -7.66 -0.89 30.37
N ALA A 234 -8.31 -1.70 31.22
CA ALA A 234 -8.53 -1.38 32.63
C ALA A 234 -7.24 -0.83 33.27
N GLU A 235 -7.36 0.31 33.94
CA GLU A 235 -6.27 1.23 34.34
C GLU A 235 -5.11 0.58 35.12
N GLY A 236 -5.30 -0.62 35.67
CA GLY A 236 -4.26 -1.39 36.37
C GLY A 236 -3.27 -2.19 35.51
N ASN A 237 -3.57 -2.46 34.23
CA ASN A 237 -2.74 -3.32 33.35
C ASN A 237 -1.90 -2.56 32.32
N VAL A 238 -2.16 -1.26 32.13
CA VAL A 238 -1.54 -0.41 31.10
C VAL A 238 -0.01 -0.32 31.29
N TRP A 239 0.45 -0.18 32.53
CA TRP A 239 1.88 0.01 32.84
C TRP A 239 2.73 -1.27 32.77
N LYS A 240 2.13 -2.47 32.87
CA LYS A 240 2.85 -3.74 32.73
C LYS A 240 3.12 -4.12 31.27
N ALA A 241 2.23 -3.74 30.35
CA ALA A 241 2.39 -4.01 28.92
C ALA A 241 3.41 -3.06 28.25
N LEU A 242 3.43 -1.78 28.63
CA LEU A 242 4.30 -0.78 28.02
C LEU A 242 5.79 -0.93 28.37
N ARG A 243 6.14 -1.50 29.54
CA ARG A 243 7.56 -1.67 29.95
C ARG A 243 8.36 -2.68 29.13
N ARG A 244 7.73 -3.45 28.24
CA ARG A 244 8.44 -4.44 27.40
C ARG A 244 8.60 -4.02 25.94
N VAL A 245 7.99 -2.91 25.52
CA VAL A 245 7.96 -2.44 24.12
C VAL A 245 9.00 -1.34 23.84
N LEU A 246 9.53 -0.68 24.87
CA LEU A 246 10.53 0.37 24.72
C LEU A 246 11.94 -0.12 25.06
N ARG A 247 12.52 -0.95 24.19
CA ARG A 247 13.98 -0.97 24.00
C ARG A 247 14.25 -0.65 22.54
N PRO A 248 14.93 0.48 22.24
CA PRO A 248 15.27 0.82 20.87
C PRO A 248 16.30 -0.21 20.39
N THR A 249 15.86 -1.15 19.56
CA THR A 249 16.78 -1.92 18.73
C THR A 249 16.96 -1.14 17.44
N CYS A 250 18.24 -0.89 17.16
CA CYS A 250 18.83 -0.18 16.05
C CYS A 250 18.11 -0.33 14.69
N GLY A 251 18.02 0.79 13.98
CA GLY A 251 18.18 0.91 12.53
C GLY A 251 17.40 -0.04 11.61
N GLY A 252 16.29 0.45 11.06
CA GLY A 252 15.90 0.11 9.68
C GLY A 252 14.76 -0.89 9.46
N CYS A 253 14.18 -1.50 10.50
CA CYS A 253 13.02 -2.39 10.34
C CYS A 253 11.93 -2.05 11.35
N ALA A 254 10.79 -1.54 10.89
CA ALA A 254 9.60 -1.46 11.72
C ALA A 254 9.13 -2.88 12.08
N GLY A 255 9.17 -3.22 13.38
CA GLY A 255 8.42 -4.33 13.96
C GLY A 255 8.96 -5.75 13.73
N ILE A 256 10.05 -6.11 14.41
CA ILE A 256 10.34 -7.52 14.71
C ILE A 256 10.38 -7.66 16.24
N CYS A 257 9.33 -8.24 16.82
CA CYS A 257 9.46 -8.87 18.14
C CYS A 257 10.04 -10.27 17.92
N GLU A 258 11.22 -10.52 18.48
CA GLU A 258 11.88 -11.83 18.48
C GLU A 258 10.91 -12.93 18.91
N ILE A 259 10.60 -13.85 17.99
CA ILE A 259 10.24 -15.21 18.34
C ILE A 259 11.44 -16.06 17.95
N LYS A 260 12.22 -16.50 18.94
CA LYS A 260 13.23 -17.54 18.77
C LYS A 260 12.56 -18.79 18.22
N VAL A 261 12.69 -19.01 16.92
CA VAL A 261 12.51 -20.31 16.29
C VAL A 261 13.88 -20.71 15.75
N PRO A 262 14.47 -21.82 16.20
CA PRO A 262 15.78 -22.23 15.70
C PRO A 262 15.65 -22.59 14.21
N GLY A 263 16.34 -21.83 13.35
CA GLY A 263 16.79 -22.34 12.06
C GLY A 263 16.06 -21.89 10.78
N ARG A 264 15.32 -20.77 10.74
CA ARG A 264 14.92 -20.12 9.46
C ARG A 264 14.30 -18.73 9.69
N CYS A 265 14.98 -17.66 9.26
CA CYS A 265 14.40 -16.31 9.15
C CYS A 265 13.50 -16.25 7.92
N GLN A 266 12.21 -15.97 8.11
CA GLN A 266 11.28 -15.68 7.03
C GLN A 266 10.95 -14.19 7.11
N CYS A 267 11.63 -13.39 6.31
CA CYS A 267 11.28 -11.98 6.11
C CYS A 267 9.97 -11.95 5.32
N VAL A 268 8.88 -11.48 5.94
CA VAL A 268 7.65 -11.18 5.22
C VAL A 268 7.89 -9.87 4.46
N VAL A 269 8.27 -10.00 3.20
CA VAL A 269 8.18 -8.92 2.24
C VAL A 269 6.72 -8.95 1.79
N ASP A 270 5.90 -7.96 2.20
CA ASP A 270 4.50 -7.84 1.77
C ASP A 270 4.46 -7.44 0.27
N ARG A 271 4.74 -8.41 -0.60
CA ARG A 271 4.49 -8.31 -2.05
C ARG A 271 3.51 -9.39 -2.43
N VAL A 272 2.32 -8.97 -2.84
CA VAL A 272 1.25 -9.89 -3.21
C VAL A 272 1.33 -10.16 -4.72
N CYS A 273 1.35 -11.44 -5.08
CA CYS A 273 1.34 -11.95 -6.44
C CYS A 273 0.03 -12.70 -6.67
N ILE A 274 -0.68 -12.36 -7.75
CA ILE A 274 -1.91 -13.06 -8.15
C ILE A 274 -1.67 -13.71 -9.51
N ARG A 275 -1.86 -15.04 -9.57
CA ARG A 275 -1.84 -15.83 -10.80
C ARG A 275 -3.24 -16.41 -11.04
N ASN A 276 -3.75 -16.28 -12.25
CA ASN A 276 -4.96 -16.95 -12.68
C ASN A 276 -4.62 -18.41 -13.03
N PRO A 277 -5.10 -19.42 -12.27
CA PRO A 277 -4.80 -20.83 -12.54
C PRO A 277 -5.34 -21.32 -13.90
N ASN A 278 -6.25 -20.59 -14.54
CA ASN A 278 -6.86 -20.97 -15.82
C ASN A 278 -6.10 -20.48 -17.07
N ARG A 279 -5.01 -19.71 -16.91
CA ARG A 279 -4.09 -19.37 -18.01
C ARG A 279 -2.92 -20.36 -18.05
N VAL A 280 -3.18 -21.59 -18.46
CA VAL A 280 -2.11 -22.51 -18.91
C VAL A 280 -1.82 -22.16 -20.37
N GLY A 281 -0.99 -21.14 -20.57
CA GLY A 281 -0.45 -20.82 -21.89
C GLY A 281 0.61 -21.85 -22.26
N TYR A 282 0.26 -22.79 -23.14
CA TYR A 282 1.23 -23.62 -23.85
C TYR A 282 2.12 -22.69 -24.70
N VAL A 283 3.29 -22.31 -24.19
CA VAL A 283 4.32 -21.67 -25.02
C VAL A 283 5.03 -22.80 -25.74
N GLY A 284 4.50 -23.14 -26.91
CA GLY A 284 5.18 -24.03 -27.85
C GLY A 284 6.54 -23.43 -28.22
N SER A 285 7.59 -24.21 -28.02
CA SER A 285 8.92 -23.99 -28.58
C SER A 285 8.81 -23.86 -30.11
N ARG A 286 9.15 -22.70 -30.66
CA ARG A 286 9.56 -22.54 -32.07
C ARG A 286 10.55 -21.38 -32.21
N GLY A 287 11.68 -21.67 -32.85
CA GLY A 287 12.62 -20.71 -33.43
C GLY A 287 13.93 -20.62 -32.69
#